data_AF-A0A940VNY8-F1
#
_entry.id   AF-A0A940VNY8-F1
#
_cell.length_a   1.000
_cell.length_b   1.000
_cell.length_c   1.000
_cell.angle_alpha   90.00
_cell.angle_beta   90.00
_cell.angle_gamma   90.00
#
_symmetry.space_group_name_H-M   'P 1'
#
loop_
_entity.id
_entity.type
_entity.pdbx_description
1 polymer ?
#
loop_
_entity_poly.entity_id
_entity_poly.type
_entity_poly.pdbx_seq_one_letter_code
_entity_poly.pdbx_strand_id
1 'polypeptide(L)'
;MDIQILPIGKLNPAPYNPRLDLKPGDKDYEKLKKSILTYGYIDPIIVNKRGFVVIGGHQRLKILQEMGHNEVEVSLVDLPLDKEKALNIALNKTGGDWDIPRLQDLLAELQQTGIDLEITGYDDLEIEELMHTALADEETESPHQRVVEDDFDADKAAEEIVNPITKMGDLWLLGKHRLLCGDATRQEDVSCLMDGKKANMVFTDPPYNVNYTGGTASKLKIQNDSMSDADFYRFLLESYKNMFDHVAPGGAIYVCHADTEGLNFRKAMLDAGWLLKQCLIWVKNSLVLGRQDYNWRHGAIRS
;
A
#
# COMPACT_ATOMS: atom_id res chain seq x y z
N MET A 1 -11.93 -34.08 17.59
CA MET A 1 -12.79 -33.83 16.41
C MET A 1 -14.00 -34.74 16.55
N ASP A 2 -15.20 -34.18 16.61
CA ASP A 2 -16.45 -34.96 16.66
C ASP A 2 -16.98 -35.07 15.22
N ILE A 3 -16.73 -36.22 14.57
CA ILE A 3 -17.12 -36.45 13.17
C ILE A 3 -18.48 -37.12 13.14
N GLN A 4 -19.42 -36.51 12.41
CA GLN A 4 -20.78 -37.03 12.24
C GLN A 4 -21.22 -36.93 10.78
N ILE A 5 -22.11 -37.83 10.36
CA ILE A 5 -22.75 -37.77 9.04
C ILE A 5 -24.04 -36.97 9.17
N LEU A 6 -24.17 -35.89 8.40
CA LEU A 6 -25.37 -35.06 8.37
C LEU A 6 -25.95 -34.93 6.96
N PRO A 7 -27.28 -34.79 6.82
CA PRO A 7 -27.90 -34.44 5.55
C PRO A 7 -27.37 -33.09 5.04
N ILE A 8 -26.93 -33.05 3.78
CA ILE A 8 -26.31 -31.85 3.19
C ILE A 8 -27.26 -30.65 3.21
N GLY A 9 -28.56 -30.90 3.06
CA GLY A 9 -29.61 -29.88 3.05
C GLY A 9 -29.91 -29.27 4.42
N LYS A 10 -29.31 -29.79 5.51
CA LYS A 10 -29.38 -29.17 6.84
C LYS A 10 -28.24 -28.18 7.10
N LEU A 11 -27.21 -28.16 6.27
CA LEU A 11 -26.03 -27.33 6.47
C LEU A 11 -26.26 -25.93 5.93
N ASN A 12 -26.02 -24.94 6.77
CA ASN A 12 -26.24 -23.53 6.45
C ASN A 12 -24.88 -22.84 6.23
N PRO A 13 -24.54 -22.41 5.01
CA PRO A 13 -23.33 -21.62 4.78
C PRO A 13 -23.31 -20.38 5.68
N ALA A 14 -22.18 -20.12 6.35
CA ALA A 14 -22.03 -18.90 7.15
C ALA A 14 -22.25 -17.65 6.28
N PRO A 15 -23.22 -16.76 6.61
CA PRO A 15 -23.54 -15.59 5.80
C PRO A 15 -22.45 -14.52 5.84
N TYR A 16 -21.61 -14.54 6.89
CA TYR A 16 -20.50 -13.61 7.11
C TYR A 16 -19.16 -14.12 6.53
N ASN A 17 -19.13 -15.28 5.85
CA ASN A 17 -17.90 -15.85 5.32
C ASN A 17 -17.26 -14.87 4.30
N PRO A 18 -16.06 -14.34 4.56
CA PRO A 18 -15.51 -13.25 3.76
C PRO A 18 -14.71 -13.74 2.55
N ARG A 19 -14.90 -14.99 2.11
CA ARG A 19 -14.22 -15.51 0.91
C ARG A 19 -14.98 -15.18 -0.35
N LEU A 20 -14.24 -14.99 -1.45
CA LEU A 20 -14.84 -14.98 -2.78
C LEU A 20 -15.55 -16.32 -3.05
N ASP A 21 -16.78 -16.21 -3.54
CA ASP A 21 -17.61 -17.37 -3.88
C ASP A 21 -17.18 -17.93 -5.25
N LEU A 22 -16.46 -19.05 -5.25
CA LEU A 22 -16.06 -19.74 -6.48
C LEU A 22 -17.28 -20.31 -7.20
N LYS A 23 -17.29 -20.20 -8.53
CA LYS A 23 -18.36 -20.67 -9.41
C LYS A 23 -17.87 -21.83 -10.28
N PRO A 24 -18.78 -22.72 -10.73
CA PRO A 24 -18.45 -23.71 -11.76
C PRO A 24 -17.77 -23.05 -12.97
N GLY A 25 -16.64 -23.61 -13.40
CA GLY A 25 -15.77 -23.03 -14.44
C GLY A 25 -14.58 -22.21 -13.92
N ASP A 26 -14.57 -21.77 -12.66
CA ASP A 26 -13.40 -21.11 -12.08
C ASP A 26 -12.24 -22.09 -11.94
N LYS A 27 -11.01 -21.63 -12.22
CA LYS A 27 -9.82 -22.52 -12.22
C LYS A 27 -9.66 -23.27 -10.89
N ASP A 28 -9.85 -22.60 -9.77
CA ASP A 28 -9.66 -23.20 -8.45
C ASP A 28 -10.86 -24.06 -8.02
N TYR A 29 -12.06 -23.75 -8.52
CA TYR A 29 -13.23 -24.62 -8.39
C TYR A 29 -12.97 -25.97 -9.06
N GLU A 30 -12.54 -25.95 -10.33
CA GLU A 30 -12.30 -27.16 -11.11
C GLU A 30 -11.14 -28.00 -10.54
N LYS A 31 -10.09 -27.36 -10.02
CA LYS A 31 -9.01 -28.06 -9.31
C LYS A 31 -9.52 -28.75 -8.05
N LEU A 32 -10.33 -28.06 -7.23
CA LEU A 32 -10.88 -28.63 -6.01
C LEU A 32 -11.85 -29.79 -6.32
N LYS A 33 -12.71 -29.64 -7.32
CA LYS A 33 -13.61 -30.69 -7.80
C LYS A 33 -12.84 -31.91 -8.27
N LYS A 34 -11.77 -31.72 -9.05
CA LYS A 34 -10.88 -32.81 -9.47
C LYS A 34 -10.22 -33.51 -8.28
N SER A 35 -9.79 -32.76 -7.27
CA SER A 35 -9.21 -33.33 -6.05
C SER A 35 -10.22 -34.21 -5.30
N ILE A 36 -11.46 -33.72 -5.12
CA ILE A 36 -12.54 -34.46 -4.45
C ILE A 36 -12.90 -35.72 -5.24
N LEU A 37 -12.96 -35.66 -6.57
CA LEU A 37 -13.21 -36.84 -7.41
C LEU A 37 -12.08 -37.88 -7.33
N THR A 38 -10.84 -37.43 -7.17
CA THR A 38 -9.65 -38.31 -7.18
C THR A 38 -9.44 -38.98 -5.83
N TYR A 39 -9.60 -38.22 -4.74
CA TYR A 39 -9.20 -38.64 -3.40
C TYR A 39 -10.36 -38.76 -2.42
N GLY A 40 -11.58 -38.37 -2.82
CA GLY A 40 -12.67 -38.07 -1.90
C GLY A 40 -12.46 -36.71 -1.21
N TYR A 41 -13.43 -36.30 -0.39
CA TYR A 41 -13.26 -35.14 0.49
C TYR A 41 -12.67 -35.63 1.83
N ILE A 42 -11.34 -35.62 1.93
CA ILE A 42 -10.63 -36.12 3.13
C ILE A 42 -10.71 -35.13 4.29
N ASP A 43 -10.83 -33.84 3.98
CA ASP A 43 -10.96 -32.76 4.95
C ASP A 43 -12.46 -32.45 5.19
N PRO A 44 -13.04 -32.88 6.32
CA PRO A 44 -14.47 -32.74 6.57
C PRO A 44 -14.90 -31.28 6.63
N ILE A 45 -16.20 -31.03 6.46
CA ILE A 45 -16.76 -29.69 6.59
C ILE A 45 -16.88 -29.37 8.09
N ILE A 46 -16.37 -28.22 8.53
CA ILE A 46 -16.47 -27.81 9.95
C ILE A 46 -17.81 -27.11 10.14
N VAL A 47 -18.63 -27.59 11.09
CA VAL A 47 -20.00 -27.11 11.31
C VAL A 47 -20.23 -26.78 12.79
N ASN A 48 -20.79 -25.60 13.09
CA ASN A 48 -21.32 -25.33 14.42
C ASN A 48 -22.65 -26.05 14.59
N LYS A 49 -22.78 -26.88 15.62
CA LYS A 49 -24.05 -27.54 15.93
C LYS A 49 -25.13 -26.53 16.33
N ARG A 50 -24.76 -25.31 16.74
CA ARG A 50 -25.69 -24.18 16.88
C ARG A 50 -26.11 -23.72 15.49
N GLY A 51 -27.32 -24.05 15.09
CA GLY A 51 -27.86 -23.62 13.78
C GLY A 51 -27.30 -24.35 12.56
N PHE A 52 -26.46 -25.37 12.74
CA PHE A 52 -25.82 -26.14 11.66
C PHE A 52 -25.04 -25.23 10.67
N VAL A 53 -24.38 -24.21 11.20
CA VAL A 53 -23.64 -23.21 10.41
C VAL A 53 -22.30 -23.77 9.96
N VAL A 54 -22.00 -23.69 8.68
CA VAL A 54 -20.73 -24.12 8.09
C VAL A 54 -19.68 -23.05 8.38
N ILE A 55 -18.70 -23.41 9.19
CA ILE A 55 -17.59 -22.53 9.58
C ILE A 55 -16.42 -22.67 8.61
N GLY A 56 -16.19 -23.87 8.06
CA GLY A 56 -15.11 -24.11 7.11
C GLY A 56 -15.45 -25.21 6.12
N GLY A 57 -14.93 -25.10 4.90
CA GLY A 57 -15.22 -26.03 3.81
C GLY A 57 -16.39 -25.64 2.92
N HIS A 58 -16.80 -24.35 2.87
CA HIS A 58 -17.90 -23.85 2.03
C HIS A 58 -17.77 -24.27 0.56
N GLN A 59 -16.57 -24.18 0.00
CA GLN A 59 -16.33 -24.56 -1.41
C GLN A 59 -16.47 -26.07 -1.63
N ARG A 60 -16.08 -26.89 -0.65
CA ARG A 60 -16.30 -28.35 -0.70
C ARG A 60 -17.78 -28.67 -0.61
N LEU A 61 -18.52 -28.02 0.29
CA LEU A 61 -19.96 -28.18 0.41
C LEU A 61 -20.66 -27.90 -0.92
N LYS A 62 -20.33 -26.80 -1.60
CA LYS A 62 -20.90 -26.42 -2.89
C LYS A 62 -20.66 -27.48 -3.97
N ILE A 63 -19.42 -27.99 -4.06
CA ILE A 63 -19.06 -29.06 -5.01
C ILE A 63 -19.82 -30.35 -4.70
N LEU A 64 -19.90 -30.74 -3.43
CA LEU A 64 -20.62 -31.96 -3.01
C LEU A 64 -22.13 -31.85 -3.28
N GLN A 65 -22.72 -30.66 -3.11
CA GLN A 65 -24.10 -30.37 -3.51
C GLN A 65 -24.29 -30.51 -5.02
N GLU A 66 -23.39 -29.95 -5.84
CA GLU A 66 -23.45 -30.07 -7.31
C GLU A 66 -23.30 -31.54 -7.76
N MET A 67 -22.46 -32.31 -7.07
CA MET A 67 -22.25 -33.74 -7.32
C MET A 67 -23.43 -34.62 -6.88
N GLY A 68 -24.45 -34.05 -6.24
CA GLY A 68 -25.66 -34.77 -5.83
C GLY A 68 -25.52 -35.62 -4.58
N HIS A 69 -24.56 -35.30 -3.69
CA HIS A 69 -24.47 -35.97 -2.39
C HIS A 69 -25.66 -35.59 -1.51
N ASN A 70 -26.28 -36.58 -0.85
CA ASN A 70 -27.39 -36.34 0.09
C ASN A 70 -26.90 -36.15 1.53
N GLU A 71 -25.77 -36.76 1.87
CA GLU A 71 -25.17 -36.76 3.21
C GLU A 71 -23.66 -36.53 3.11
N VAL A 72 -23.09 -35.88 4.12
CA VAL A 72 -21.67 -35.55 4.21
C VAL A 72 -21.16 -35.71 5.65
N GLU A 73 -19.90 -36.08 5.79
CA GLU A 73 -19.16 -36.11 7.06
C GLU A 73 -18.75 -34.68 7.41
N VAL A 74 -19.11 -34.29 8.62
CA VAL A 74 -18.82 -32.98 9.18
C VAL A 74 -18.08 -33.13 10.49
N SER A 75 -17.22 -32.17 10.81
CA SER A 75 -16.67 -31.99 12.14
C SER A 75 -17.52 -31.00 12.92
N LEU A 76 -18.23 -31.48 13.93
CA LEU A 76 -19.07 -30.64 14.79
C LEU A 76 -18.26 -29.92 15.85
N VAL A 77 -18.62 -28.65 16.05
CA VAL A 77 -18.17 -27.82 17.17
C VAL A 77 -19.37 -27.18 17.85
N ASP A 78 -19.19 -26.70 19.08
CA ASP A 78 -20.19 -25.95 19.83
C ASP A 78 -19.57 -24.65 20.31
N LEU A 79 -19.71 -23.61 19.48
CA LEU A 79 -19.07 -22.32 19.71
C LEU A 79 -20.11 -21.21 19.83
N PRO A 80 -19.89 -20.20 20.71
CA PRO A 80 -20.60 -18.93 20.60
C PRO A 80 -20.24 -18.24 19.27
N LEU A 81 -21.11 -17.31 18.83
CA LEU A 81 -21.07 -16.70 17.49
C LEU A 81 -19.74 -15.96 17.20
N ASP A 82 -19.19 -15.31 18.20
CA ASP A 82 -17.92 -14.61 18.15
C ASP A 82 -16.74 -15.57 17.87
N LYS A 83 -16.67 -16.70 18.60
CA LYS A 83 -15.68 -17.76 18.35
C LYS A 83 -15.94 -18.52 17.05
N GLU A 84 -17.19 -18.64 16.63
CA GLU A 84 -17.58 -19.20 15.33
C GLU A 84 -17.02 -18.36 14.18
N LYS A 85 -17.17 -17.03 14.26
CA LYS A 85 -16.62 -16.06 13.29
C LYS A 85 -15.09 -16.07 13.27
N ALA A 86 -14.46 -16.05 14.45
CA ALA A 86 -13.00 -16.09 14.52
C ALA A 86 -12.41 -17.39 13.93
N LEU A 87 -13.05 -18.54 14.20
CA LEU A 87 -12.64 -19.82 13.61
C LEU A 87 -12.89 -19.86 12.09
N ASN A 88 -13.95 -19.22 11.59
CA ASN A 88 -14.19 -19.09 10.16
C ASN A 88 -13.03 -18.35 9.47
N ILE A 89 -12.52 -17.26 10.06
CA ILE A 89 -11.35 -16.55 9.53
C ILE A 89 -10.11 -17.47 9.57
N ALA A 90 -9.82 -18.08 10.73
CA ALA A 90 -8.64 -18.92 10.92
C ALA A 90 -8.53 -20.09 9.93
N LEU A 91 -9.65 -20.79 9.69
CA LEU A 91 -9.68 -21.93 8.77
C LEU A 91 -9.51 -21.52 7.30
N ASN A 92 -9.76 -20.26 6.98
CA ASN A 92 -9.75 -19.77 5.61
C ASN A 92 -8.50 -18.93 5.27
N LYS A 93 -7.71 -18.51 6.27
CA LYS A 93 -6.43 -17.78 6.08
C LYS A 93 -5.44 -18.49 5.17
N THR A 94 -5.37 -19.82 5.21
CA THR A 94 -4.30 -20.59 4.54
C THR A 94 -4.57 -20.93 3.07
N GLY A 95 -5.60 -20.40 2.42
CA GLY A 95 -5.68 -20.54 0.96
C GLY A 95 -6.92 -19.96 0.28
N GLY A 96 -6.69 -19.31 -0.86
CA GLY A 96 -7.64 -18.69 -1.80
C GLY A 96 -8.07 -17.27 -1.40
N ASP A 97 -8.79 -16.61 -2.32
CA ASP A 97 -8.95 -15.15 -2.27
C ASP A 97 -10.04 -14.67 -1.31
N TRP A 98 -9.76 -13.54 -0.66
CA TRP A 98 -10.65 -12.85 0.26
C TRP A 98 -11.44 -11.74 -0.44
N ASP A 99 -12.69 -11.57 -0.01
CA ASP A 99 -13.45 -10.32 -0.15
C ASP A 99 -12.97 -9.40 0.98
N ILE A 100 -12.02 -8.52 0.66
CA ILE A 100 -11.31 -7.69 1.64
C ILE A 100 -12.27 -6.81 2.47
N PRO A 101 -13.25 -6.10 1.89
CA PRO A 101 -14.26 -5.35 2.66
C PRO A 101 -15.00 -6.22 3.69
N ARG A 102 -15.48 -7.40 3.28
CA ARG A 102 -16.20 -8.30 4.21
C ARG A 102 -15.29 -8.85 5.31
N LEU A 103 -14.02 -9.09 5.01
CA LEU A 103 -13.05 -9.54 5.99
C LEU A 103 -12.79 -8.45 7.05
N GLN A 104 -12.66 -7.20 6.60
CA GLN A 104 -12.46 -6.04 7.49
C GLN A 104 -13.68 -5.82 8.39
N ASP A 105 -14.90 -5.83 7.84
CA ASP A 105 -16.13 -5.70 8.62
C ASP A 105 -16.20 -6.78 9.71
N LEU A 106 -15.85 -8.02 9.35
CA LEU A 106 -15.87 -9.14 10.28
C LEU A 106 -14.80 -9.00 11.39
N LEU A 107 -13.59 -8.53 11.04
CA LEU A 107 -12.52 -8.26 12.01
C LEU A 107 -12.88 -7.09 12.94
N ALA A 108 -13.45 -6.01 12.41
CA ALA A 108 -13.92 -4.86 13.19
C ALA A 108 -15.02 -5.26 14.18
N GLU A 109 -15.97 -6.10 13.75
CA GLU A 109 -17.01 -6.64 14.63
C GLU A 109 -16.39 -7.47 15.76
N LEU A 110 -15.43 -8.35 15.44
CA LEU A 110 -14.75 -9.17 16.43
C LEU A 110 -13.96 -8.33 17.45
N GLN A 111 -13.31 -7.26 17.00
CA GLN A 111 -12.57 -6.35 17.89
C GLN A 111 -13.47 -5.74 18.98
N GLN A 112 -14.73 -5.43 18.65
CA GLN A 112 -15.70 -4.89 19.61
C GLN A 112 -16.14 -5.91 20.67
N THR A 113 -15.97 -7.21 20.44
CA THR A 113 -16.32 -8.27 21.39
C THR A 113 -15.27 -8.46 22.50
N GLY A 114 -14.08 -7.87 22.35
CA GLY A 114 -12.96 -8.03 23.28
C GLY A 114 -12.26 -9.39 23.18
N ILE A 115 -12.53 -10.15 22.12
CA ILE A 115 -11.77 -11.36 21.80
C ILE A 115 -10.39 -10.99 21.28
N ASP A 116 -9.39 -11.76 21.74
CA ASP A 116 -8.05 -11.75 21.19
C ASP A 116 -8.07 -12.17 19.71
N LEU A 117 -7.72 -11.23 18.82
CA LEU A 117 -7.78 -11.44 17.38
C LEU A 117 -6.67 -12.37 16.88
N GLU A 118 -5.62 -12.63 17.65
CA GLU A 118 -4.57 -13.59 17.27
C GLU A 118 -5.14 -14.99 17.00
N ILE A 119 -6.28 -15.34 17.62
CA ILE A 119 -6.94 -16.64 17.39
C ILE A 119 -7.48 -16.81 15.96
N THR A 120 -7.65 -15.70 15.23
CA THR A 120 -8.00 -15.70 13.80
C THR A 120 -6.82 -16.11 12.91
N GLY A 121 -5.63 -16.25 13.52
CA GLY A 121 -4.37 -16.54 12.84
C GLY A 121 -3.68 -15.31 12.27
N TYR A 122 -4.29 -14.12 12.37
CA TYR A 122 -3.67 -12.83 12.02
C TYR A 122 -2.91 -12.24 13.21
N ASP A 123 -1.71 -11.72 12.96
CA ASP A 123 -0.99 -10.91 13.95
C ASP A 123 -1.42 -9.43 13.89
N ASP A 124 -1.06 -8.67 14.92
CA ASP A 124 -1.43 -7.25 15.05
C ASP A 124 -1.01 -6.41 13.82
N LEU A 125 0.15 -6.72 13.22
CA LEU A 125 0.65 -5.98 12.06
C LEU A 125 -0.12 -6.32 10.79
N GLU A 126 -0.49 -7.59 10.58
CA GLU A 126 -1.32 -8.03 9.46
C GLU A 126 -2.74 -7.46 9.57
N ILE A 127 -3.30 -7.37 10.78
CA ILE A 127 -4.61 -6.73 11.02
C ILE A 127 -4.50 -5.24 10.73
N GLU A 128 -3.44 -4.58 11.22
CA GLU A 128 -3.18 -3.17 10.95
C GLU A 128 -3.03 -2.92 9.44
N GLU A 129 -2.27 -3.74 8.71
CA GLU A 129 -2.12 -3.65 7.25
C GLU A 129 -3.44 -3.90 6.50
N LEU A 130 -4.25 -4.89 6.95
CA LEU A 130 -5.59 -5.13 6.43
C LEU A 130 -6.54 -3.96 6.69
N MET A 131 -6.46 -3.31 7.83
CA MET A 131 -7.29 -2.15 8.15
C MET A 131 -6.82 -0.90 7.39
N HIS A 132 -5.51 -0.73 7.20
CA HIS A 132 -4.94 0.39 6.44
C HIS A 132 -5.17 0.26 4.93
N THR A 133 -5.25 -0.95 4.39
CA THR A 133 -5.65 -1.16 2.99
C THR A 133 -7.09 -0.69 2.71
N ALA A 134 -7.97 -0.64 3.71
CA ALA A 134 -9.30 0.01 3.63
C ALA A 134 -9.28 1.53 3.78
N LEU A 135 -8.23 2.13 4.36
CA LEU A 135 -8.08 3.60 4.32
C LEU A 135 -7.87 4.11 2.89
N ALA A 136 -7.65 3.21 1.92
CA ALA A 136 -7.74 3.49 0.50
C ALA A 136 -9.15 3.39 -0.09
N ASP A 137 -10.15 2.75 0.57
CA ASP A 137 -11.53 2.67 0.03
C ASP A 137 -12.74 3.19 0.86
N GLU A 138 -12.82 3.23 2.21
CA GLU A 138 -13.98 3.88 2.89
C GLU A 138 -13.67 4.69 4.17
N GLU A 139 -14.51 5.68 4.44
CA GLU A 139 -14.29 6.92 5.18
C GLU A 139 -14.32 6.80 6.72
N THR A 140 -13.39 7.46 7.41
CA THR A 140 -13.70 8.10 8.70
C THR A 140 -13.60 9.61 8.56
N GLU A 141 -14.69 10.27 8.89
CA GLU A 141 -14.96 11.71 8.80
C GLU A 141 -13.90 12.59 9.51
N SER A 142 -12.87 12.95 8.75
CA SER A 142 -12.06 14.17 8.90
C SER A 142 -11.59 14.56 7.49
N PRO A 143 -11.59 15.85 7.11
CA PRO A 143 -11.74 16.33 5.73
C PRO A 143 -10.46 16.26 4.90
N HIS A 144 -9.79 15.12 4.88
CA HIS A 144 -8.81 14.79 3.86
C HIS A 144 -9.54 14.00 2.78
N GLN A 145 -10.28 14.75 1.97
CA GLN A 145 -10.77 14.34 0.66
C GLN A 145 -9.73 13.41 0.02
N ARG A 146 -10.08 12.14 -0.15
CA ARG A 146 -9.20 11.19 -0.84
C ARG A 146 -8.91 11.84 -2.21
N VAL A 147 -7.64 12.07 -2.49
CA VAL A 147 -7.23 12.67 -3.77
C VAL A 147 -7.58 11.63 -4.83
N VAL A 148 -8.71 11.84 -5.50
CA VAL A 148 -9.04 11.11 -6.71
C VAL A 148 -8.09 11.68 -7.76
N GLU A 149 -7.10 10.89 -8.16
CA GLU A 149 -6.31 11.18 -9.36
C GLU A 149 -7.31 11.37 -10.50
N ASP A 150 -7.20 12.48 -11.21
CA ASP A 150 -8.02 12.68 -12.39
C ASP A 150 -7.52 11.79 -13.53
N ASP A 151 -8.30 11.68 -14.61
CA ASP A 151 -7.89 10.94 -15.81
C ASP A 151 -6.83 11.73 -16.64
N PHE A 152 -6.01 12.56 -15.98
CA PHE A 152 -5.00 13.38 -16.65
C PHE A 152 -3.78 12.55 -17.04
N ASP A 153 -3.62 12.37 -18.35
CA ASP A 153 -2.44 11.72 -18.93
C ASP A 153 -1.32 12.75 -19.10
N ALA A 154 -0.42 12.82 -18.11
CA ALA A 154 0.71 13.75 -18.09
C ALA A 154 1.69 13.52 -19.24
N ASP A 155 1.90 12.26 -19.66
CA ASP A 155 2.81 11.92 -20.75
C ASP A 155 2.25 12.42 -22.08
N LYS A 156 0.97 12.15 -22.35
CA LYS A 156 0.29 12.67 -23.54
C LYS A 156 0.22 14.18 -23.56
N ALA A 157 -0.11 14.81 -22.43
CA ALA A 157 -0.14 16.27 -22.33
C ALA A 157 1.25 16.87 -22.63
N ALA A 158 2.33 16.25 -22.15
CA ALA A 158 3.69 16.69 -22.45
C ALA A 158 4.05 16.56 -23.94
N GLU A 159 3.61 15.49 -24.61
CA GLU A 159 3.81 15.29 -26.05
C GLU A 159 3.06 16.32 -26.91
N GLU A 160 1.89 16.79 -26.46
CA GLU A 160 1.09 17.80 -27.15
C GLU A 160 1.64 19.23 -27.01
N ILE A 161 2.54 19.49 -26.03
CA ILE A 161 3.14 20.81 -25.83
C ILE A 161 4.22 21.07 -26.88
N VAL A 162 3.85 21.83 -27.92
CA VAL A 162 4.80 22.31 -28.94
C VAL A 162 5.59 23.52 -28.46
N ASN A 163 4.93 24.46 -27.76
CA ASN A 163 5.56 25.65 -27.18
C ASN A 163 5.07 25.82 -25.75
N PRO A 164 5.93 25.63 -24.72
CA PRO A 164 5.50 25.78 -23.34
C PRO A 164 5.14 27.23 -23.06
N ILE A 165 3.93 27.45 -22.53
CA ILE A 165 3.43 28.78 -22.16
C ILE A 165 4.24 29.34 -20.99
N THR A 166 4.49 28.50 -19.98
CA THR A 166 5.29 28.83 -18.80
C THR A 166 6.76 28.99 -19.14
N LYS A 167 7.36 30.09 -18.69
CA LYS A 167 8.78 30.44 -18.83
C LYS A 167 9.43 30.65 -17.46
N MET A 168 10.76 30.64 -17.44
CA MET A 168 11.54 30.94 -16.24
C MET A 168 11.18 32.32 -15.68
N GLY A 169 10.90 32.39 -14.38
CA GLY A 169 10.41 33.56 -13.66
C GLY A 169 8.88 33.66 -13.58
N ASP A 170 8.12 32.87 -14.34
CA ASP A 170 6.66 32.91 -14.28
C ASP A 170 6.14 32.31 -12.97
N LEU A 171 5.32 33.11 -12.28
CA LEU A 171 4.63 32.73 -11.06
C LEU A 171 3.13 32.53 -11.34
N TRP A 172 2.67 31.30 -11.14
CA TRP A 172 1.28 30.92 -11.22
C TRP A 172 0.62 30.96 -9.84
N LEU A 173 -0.53 31.63 -9.75
CA LEU A 173 -1.37 31.67 -8.56
C LEU A 173 -2.53 30.69 -8.73
N LEU A 174 -2.56 29.66 -7.90
CA LEU A 174 -3.52 28.55 -7.93
C LEU A 174 -4.40 28.63 -6.67
N GLY A 175 -5.23 29.67 -6.60
CA GLY A 175 -5.99 29.99 -5.38
C GLY A 175 -5.07 30.39 -4.23
N LYS A 176 -5.03 29.57 -3.17
CA LYS A 176 -4.10 29.78 -2.04
C LYS A 176 -2.68 29.26 -2.29
N HIS A 177 -2.48 28.52 -3.38
CA HIS A 177 -1.21 27.88 -3.74
C HIS A 177 -0.44 28.72 -4.76
N ARG A 178 0.89 28.56 -4.78
CA ARG A 178 1.81 29.28 -5.68
C ARG A 178 2.72 28.26 -6.35
N LEU A 179 2.92 28.40 -7.66
CA LEU A 179 3.82 27.59 -8.46
C LEU A 179 4.75 28.51 -9.25
N LEU A 180 6.05 28.43 -9.02
CA LEU A 180 7.06 29.20 -9.73
C LEU A 180 7.83 28.29 -10.68
N CYS A 181 7.98 28.70 -11.95
CA CYS A 181 9.01 28.16 -12.82
C CYS A 181 10.31 28.91 -12.53
N GLY A 182 11.15 28.35 -11.66
CA GLY A 182 12.35 29.02 -11.14
C GLY A 182 13.48 28.05 -10.82
N ASP A 183 14.60 28.58 -10.36
CA ASP A 183 15.77 27.83 -9.91
C ASP A 183 15.85 27.82 -8.38
N ALA A 184 15.72 26.63 -7.77
CA ALA A 184 15.76 26.47 -6.31
C ALA A 184 17.13 26.83 -5.69
N THR A 185 18.20 26.90 -6.50
CA THR A 185 19.52 27.36 -6.03
C THR A 185 19.62 28.89 -5.97
N ARG A 186 18.68 29.61 -6.57
CA ARG A 186 18.67 31.08 -6.59
C ARG A 186 17.78 31.65 -5.49
N GLN A 187 18.38 32.48 -4.64
CA GLN A 187 17.69 33.09 -3.51
C GLN A 187 16.52 33.97 -3.97
N GLU A 188 16.65 34.68 -5.09
CA GLU A 188 15.61 35.59 -5.58
C GLU A 188 14.34 34.83 -5.99
N ASP A 189 14.49 33.66 -6.60
CA ASP A 189 13.38 32.83 -7.06
C ASP A 189 12.62 32.24 -5.87
N VAL A 190 13.33 31.67 -4.89
CA VAL A 190 12.70 31.15 -3.67
C VAL A 190 12.03 32.28 -2.86
N SER A 191 12.66 33.45 -2.77
CA SER A 191 12.07 34.62 -2.10
C SER A 191 10.78 35.08 -2.78
N CYS A 192 10.76 35.10 -4.13
CA CYS A 192 9.58 35.42 -4.93
C CYS A 192 8.44 34.41 -4.71
N LEU A 193 8.77 33.12 -4.68
CA LEU A 193 7.80 32.05 -4.42
C LEU A 193 7.18 32.21 -3.02
N MET A 194 8.02 32.49 -2.02
CA MET A 194 7.62 32.51 -0.61
C MET A 194 6.91 33.80 -0.18
N ASP A 195 7.13 34.93 -0.88
CA ASP A 195 6.40 36.18 -0.67
C ASP A 195 6.44 36.66 0.79
N GLY A 196 7.62 36.57 1.41
CA GLY A 196 7.86 36.90 2.82
C GLY A 196 7.27 35.91 3.84
N LYS A 197 6.53 34.88 3.41
CA LYS A 197 6.01 33.81 4.29
C LYS A 197 7.09 32.78 4.60
N LYS A 198 6.83 31.94 5.62
CA LYS A 198 7.69 30.83 6.03
C LYS A 198 6.94 29.51 5.92
N ALA A 199 7.62 28.47 5.43
CA ALA A 199 7.08 27.11 5.40
C ALA A 199 7.19 26.44 6.77
N ASN A 200 6.21 25.61 7.12
CA ASN A 200 6.27 24.75 8.32
C ASN A 200 6.93 23.39 8.04
N MET A 201 6.94 22.96 6.78
CA MET A 201 7.55 21.73 6.32
C MET A 201 8.05 21.91 4.89
N VAL A 202 9.22 21.36 4.59
CA VAL A 202 9.72 21.19 3.22
C VAL A 202 9.69 19.71 2.89
N PHE A 203 9.24 19.37 1.69
CA PHE A 203 9.41 18.04 1.11
C PHE A 203 10.05 18.25 -0.26
N THR A 204 11.16 17.57 -0.53
CA THR A 204 11.90 17.72 -1.78
C THR A 204 12.47 16.40 -2.28
N ASP A 205 12.44 16.25 -3.60
CA ASP A 205 13.02 15.14 -4.34
C ASP A 205 13.99 15.69 -5.41
N PRO A 206 15.18 16.18 -4.99
CA PRO A 206 16.15 16.75 -5.92
C PRO A 206 16.80 15.65 -6.79
N PRO A 207 17.52 16.00 -7.86
CA PRO A 207 18.33 15.03 -8.63
C PRO A 207 19.25 14.21 -7.73
N TYR A 208 19.45 12.93 -8.05
CA TYR A 208 20.20 11.96 -7.24
C TYR A 208 21.64 11.77 -7.71
N ASN A 209 22.04 12.45 -8.77
CA ASN A 209 23.34 12.31 -9.44
C ASN A 209 23.61 10.90 -10.00
N VAL A 210 22.56 10.17 -10.38
CA VAL A 210 22.66 8.77 -10.85
C VAL A 210 22.60 8.63 -12.37
N ASN A 211 22.59 9.75 -13.09
CA ASN A 211 22.49 9.84 -14.54
C ASN A 211 21.27 9.08 -15.08
N TYR A 212 20.11 9.31 -14.46
CA TYR A 212 18.87 8.63 -14.78
C TYR A 212 18.43 8.92 -16.22
N THR A 213 17.97 7.87 -16.89
CA THR A 213 17.35 7.93 -18.21
C THR A 213 16.02 7.19 -18.15
N GLY A 214 14.93 7.86 -18.52
CA GLY A 214 13.59 7.31 -18.49
C GLY A 214 13.44 6.06 -19.35
N GLY A 215 12.59 5.13 -18.89
CA GLY A 215 12.30 3.86 -19.58
C GLY A 215 11.35 3.99 -20.78
N THR A 216 10.83 5.19 -21.04
CA THR A 216 9.94 5.48 -22.17
C THR A 216 10.72 5.55 -23.49
N ALA A 217 9.99 5.50 -24.62
CA ALA A 217 10.61 5.62 -25.95
C ALA A 217 11.42 6.92 -26.13
N SER A 218 11.00 7.99 -25.45
CA SER A 218 11.65 9.31 -25.49
C SER A 218 12.93 9.41 -24.66
N LYS A 219 13.22 8.43 -23.77
CA LYS A 219 14.46 8.37 -22.96
C LYS A 219 14.83 9.71 -22.30
N LEU A 220 13.84 10.36 -21.69
CA LEU A 220 14.02 11.66 -21.04
C LEU A 220 15.11 11.57 -19.96
N LYS A 221 15.86 12.66 -19.81
CA LYS A 221 16.94 12.79 -18.83
C LYS A 221 16.63 13.91 -17.85
N ILE A 222 17.07 13.72 -16.61
CA ILE A 222 16.97 14.73 -15.57
C ILE A 222 18.15 15.69 -15.71
N GLN A 223 17.87 17.00 -15.69
CA GLN A 223 18.93 18.02 -15.68
C GLN A 223 19.69 17.97 -14.35
N ASN A 224 21.00 18.22 -14.39
CA ASN A 224 21.87 18.24 -13.21
C ASN A 224 21.96 16.89 -12.45
N ASP A 225 21.61 15.77 -13.09
CA ASP A 225 21.66 14.44 -12.50
C ASP A 225 22.97 13.68 -12.82
N SER A 226 24.00 14.38 -13.26
CA SER A 226 25.34 13.82 -13.55
C SER A 226 26.41 14.91 -13.49
N MET A 227 26.83 15.24 -12.28
CA MET A 227 27.79 16.29 -11.93
C MET A 227 28.98 15.68 -11.17
N SER A 228 30.06 16.43 -11.06
CA SER A 228 31.15 16.05 -10.14
C SER A 228 30.69 16.15 -8.68
N ASP A 229 31.29 15.38 -7.77
CA ASP A 229 30.98 15.44 -6.34
C ASP A 229 30.98 16.88 -5.78
N ALA A 230 31.97 17.68 -6.19
CA ALA A 230 32.12 19.06 -5.71
C ALA A 230 31.06 20.01 -6.27
N ASP A 231 30.60 19.80 -7.50
CA ASP A 231 29.51 20.57 -8.09
C ASP A 231 28.16 20.14 -7.51
N PHE A 232 27.94 18.83 -7.38
CA PHE A 232 26.70 18.27 -6.84
C PHE A 232 26.48 18.68 -5.38
N TYR A 233 27.54 18.62 -4.55
CA TYR A 233 27.50 19.13 -3.18
C TYR A 233 27.13 20.62 -3.13
N ARG A 234 27.72 21.45 -4.00
CA ARG A 234 27.41 22.90 -4.05
C ARG A 234 25.97 23.15 -4.46
N PHE A 235 25.49 22.44 -5.48
CA PHE A 235 24.10 22.48 -5.95
C PHE A 235 23.11 22.18 -4.81
N LEU A 236 23.34 21.09 -4.06
CA LEU A 236 22.51 20.74 -2.91
C LEU A 236 22.59 21.78 -1.79
N LEU A 237 23.79 22.27 -1.47
CA LEU A 237 24.01 23.25 -0.41
C LEU A 237 23.28 24.57 -0.69
N GLU A 238 23.36 25.07 -1.92
CA GLU A 238 22.68 26.30 -2.34
C GLU A 238 21.17 26.17 -2.22
N SER A 239 20.61 25.06 -2.71
CA SER A 239 19.18 24.74 -2.58
C SER A 239 18.74 24.63 -1.10
N TYR A 240 19.49 23.89 -0.28
CA TYR A 240 19.15 23.69 1.13
C TYR A 240 19.26 24.95 1.98
N LYS A 241 20.19 25.85 1.67
CA LYS A 241 20.26 27.17 2.32
C LYS A 241 19.03 28.00 2.02
N ASN A 242 18.62 28.04 0.74
CA ASN A 242 17.40 28.76 0.38
C ASN A 242 16.17 28.17 1.07
N MET A 243 16.07 26.84 1.17
CA MET A 243 15.01 26.18 1.93
C MET A 243 15.05 26.54 3.41
N PHE A 244 16.23 26.47 4.04
CA PHE A 244 16.43 26.77 5.46
C PHE A 244 16.03 28.20 5.80
N ASP A 245 16.49 29.16 4.99
CA ASP A 245 16.21 30.58 5.17
C ASP A 245 14.72 30.89 5.08
N HIS A 246 13.91 30.04 4.45
CA HIS A 246 12.47 30.24 4.24
C HIS A 246 11.57 29.33 5.08
N VAL A 247 12.13 28.59 6.04
CA VAL A 247 11.37 27.74 6.95
C VAL A 247 11.24 28.39 8.33
N ALA A 248 10.10 28.18 8.98
CA ALA A 248 9.86 28.69 10.33
C ALA A 248 10.73 27.93 11.34
N PRO A 249 11.15 28.56 12.45
CA PRO A 249 11.84 27.85 13.52
C PRO A 249 11.06 26.61 13.98
N GLY A 250 11.72 25.45 14.01
CA GLY A 250 11.10 24.17 14.33
C GLY A 250 10.40 23.47 13.15
N GLY A 251 10.41 24.06 11.95
CA GLY A 251 9.91 23.41 10.75
C GLY A 251 10.77 22.22 10.32
N ALA A 252 10.13 21.22 9.71
CA ALA A 252 10.79 19.98 9.28
C ALA A 252 11.19 20.04 7.81
N ILE A 253 12.20 19.25 7.43
CA ILE A 253 12.57 19.03 6.03
C ILE A 253 12.59 17.52 5.75
N TYR A 254 11.98 17.12 4.63
CA TYR A 254 12.03 15.77 4.12
C TYR A 254 12.72 15.73 2.76
N VAL A 255 13.76 14.92 2.65
CA VAL A 255 14.59 14.84 1.43
C VAL A 255 14.69 13.40 0.96
N CYS A 256 14.17 13.14 -0.23
CA CYS A 256 14.37 11.89 -0.95
C CYS A 256 15.76 11.89 -1.61
N HIS A 257 16.48 10.76 -1.57
CA HIS A 257 17.80 10.66 -2.20
C HIS A 257 18.20 9.21 -2.54
N ALA A 258 19.22 9.07 -3.40
CA ALA A 258 19.92 7.80 -3.61
C ALA A 258 20.99 7.57 -2.53
N ASP A 259 21.18 6.31 -2.12
CA ASP A 259 22.19 5.97 -1.12
C ASP A 259 23.63 6.17 -1.62
N THR A 260 23.87 6.05 -2.93
CA THR A 260 25.18 6.27 -3.56
C THR A 260 25.72 7.68 -3.30
N GLU A 261 24.85 8.69 -3.29
CA GLU A 261 25.20 10.08 -3.01
C GLU A 261 24.93 10.49 -1.55
N GLY A 262 24.64 9.53 -0.68
CA GLY A 262 24.18 9.81 0.67
C GLY A 262 25.14 10.70 1.46
N LEU A 263 26.45 10.69 1.17
CA LEU A 263 27.42 11.58 1.81
C LEU A 263 27.16 13.06 1.44
N ASN A 264 27.04 13.37 0.15
CA ASN A 264 26.84 14.74 -0.33
C ASN A 264 25.52 15.32 0.19
N PHE A 265 24.45 14.52 0.18
CA PHE A 265 23.16 14.88 0.76
C PHE A 265 23.23 15.26 2.24
N ARG A 266 23.81 14.39 3.09
CA ARG A 266 23.90 14.66 4.55
C ARG A 266 24.79 15.84 4.85
N LYS A 267 25.93 15.92 4.16
CA LYS A 267 26.90 17.00 4.38
C LYS A 267 26.29 18.35 4.03
N ALA A 268 25.69 18.47 2.84
CA ALA A 268 25.04 19.71 2.41
C ALA A 268 23.90 20.12 3.36
N MET A 269 23.12 19.16 3.86
CA MET A 269 22.04 19.43 4.81
C MET A 269 22.58 20.01 6.13
N LEU A 270 23.59 19.38 6.72
CA LEU A 270 24.24 19.87 7.95
C LEU A 270 24.89 21.25 7.73
N ASP A 271 25.62 21.42 6.63
CA ASP A 271 26.34 22.66 6.31
C ASP A 271 25.38 23.81 5.93
N ALA A 272 24.14 23.51 5.54
CA ALA A 272 23.07 24.49 5.36
C ALA A 272 22.40 24.93 6.68
N GLY A 273 22.69 24.24 7.80
CA GLY A 273 22.15 24.57 9.13
C GLY A 273 20.99 23.67 9.58
N TRP A 274 20.61 22.66 8.80
CA TRP A 274 19.57 21.72 9.19
C TRP A 274 20.06 20.73 10.25
N LEU A 275 19.15 20.34 11.14
CA LEU A 275 19.37 19.24 12.07
C LEU A 275 18.95 17.93 11.41
N LEU A 276 19.92 17.09 11.05
CA LEU A 276 19.65 15.73 10.59
C LEU A 276 19.25 14.83 11.77
N LYS A 277 18.02 14.30 11.77
CA LYS A 277 17.52 13.43 12.83
C LYS A 277 17.52 11.97 12.44
N GLN A 278 16.81 11.63 11.37
CA GLN A 278 16.52 10.24 11.03
C GLN A 278 16.58 10.00 9.52
N CYS A 279 16.74 8.74 9.16
CA CYS A 279 16.64 8.26 7.79
C CYS A 279 15.49 7.27 7.75
N LEU A 280 14.40 7.66 7.09
CA LEU A 280 13.28 6.79 6.76
C LEU A 280 13.65 5.97 5.53
N ILE A 281 13.24 4.71 5.52
CA ILE A 281 13.47 3.79 4.41
C ILE A 281 12.15 3.58 3.69
N TRP A 282 12.09 4.01 2.43
CA TRP A 282 10.97 3.70 1.56
C TRP A 282 11.23 2.35 0.88
N VAL A 283 10.61 1.28 1.40
CA VAL A 283 10.70 -0.06 0.81
C VAL A 283 9.85 -0.11 -0.46
N LYS A 284 10.48 -0.43 -1.59
CA LYS A 284 9.80 -0.55 -2.89
C LYS A 284 9.14 -1.91 -3.04
N ASN A 285 8.01 -1.95 -3.73
CA ASN A 285 7.26 -3.19 -4.00
C ASN A 285 8.09 -4.22 -4.79
N SER A 286 9.01 -3.75 -5.63
CA SER A 286 9.92 -4.58 -6.41
C SER A 286 11.35 -4.08 -6.31
N LEU A 287 12.30 -5.00 -6.40
CA LEU A 287 13.72 -4.69 -6.49
C LEU A 287 14.09 -4.18 -7.89
N VAL A 288 15.10 -3.32 -7.97
CA VAL A 288 15.72 -2.90 -9.22
C VAL A 288 16.89 -3.84 -9.50
N LEU A 289 16.81 -4.62 -10.59
CA LEU A 289 17.89 -5.50 -11.02
C LEU A 289 19.07 -4.67 -11.52
N GLY A 290 20.24 -4.89 -10.93
CA GLY A 290 21.48 -4.22 -11.30
C GLY A 290 22.64 -5.19 -11.44
N ARG A 291 23.81 -4.65 -11.82
CA ARG A 291 25.09 -5.40 -11.84
C ARG A 291 25.86 -5.28 -10.52
N GLN A 292 25.13 -5.07 -9.44
CA GLN A 292 25.68 -4.91 -8.09
C GLN A 292 25.58 -6.24 -7.32
N ASP A 293 26.35 -6.39 -6.25
CA ASP A 293 26.31 -7.59 -5.41
C ASP A 293 24.95 -7.77 -4.73
N TYR A 294 24.26 -6.66 -4.43
CA TYR A 294 22.90 -6.63 -3.90
C TYR A 294 22.00 -5.74 -4.77
N ASN A 295 20.77 -6.22 -5.02
CA ASN A 295 19.78 -5.45 -5.77
C ASN A 295 18.99 -4.52 -4.83
N TRP A 296 18.86 -3.26 -5.21
CA TRP A 296 18.17 -2.26 -4.40
C TRP A 296 16.65 -2.52 -4.37
N ARG A 297 16.07 -2.58 -3.17
CA ARG A 297 14.61 -2.61 -2.96
C ARG A 297 14.13 -1.44 -2.08
N HIS A 298 14.93 -0.38 -1.97
CA HIS A 298 14.54 0.78 -1.19
C HIS A 298 15.03 2.09 -1.80
N GLY A 299 14.32 3.17 -1.49
CA GLY A 299 14.84 4.54 -1.48
C GLY A 299 14.99 5.02 -0.03
N ALA A 300 15.60 6.19 0.17
CA ALA A 300 15.72 6.79 1.49
C ALA A 300 15.09 8.19 1.48
N ILE A 301 14.32 8.48 2.52
CA ILE A 301 13.71 9.78 2.79
C ILE A 301 14.24 10.24 4.15
N ARG A 302 14.82 11.42 4.25
CA ARG A 302 15.40 11.91 5.51
C ARG A 302 14.53 12.91 6.22
N SER A 303 14.71 13.06 7.54
CA SER A 303 14.06 14.05 8.40
C SER A 303 15.02 14.77 9.34
#